data_AF-A0A3Q1FMY8-F1
#
_entry.id   AF-A0A3Q1FMY8-F1
#
_cell.length_a   1.000
_cell.length_b   1.000
_cell.length_c   1.000
_cell.angle_alpha   90.00
_cell.angle_beta   90.00
_cell.angle_gamma   90.00
#
_symmetry.space_group_name_H-M   'P 1'
#
loop_
_entity.id
_entity.type
_entity.pdbx_description
1 polymer ?
#
loop_
_entity_poly.entity_id
_entity_poly.type
_entity_poly.pdbx_seq_one_letter_code
_entity_poly.pdbx_strand_id
1 'polypeptide(L)'
;VQKSCCVSLTISLATPLFKGTTLKQVTGNLFDCPNDEALAHWISADCCMGAGIAVLFKQIFEGVSELLKQRKAPGQCAVLLREGRFIFYLVCANSTRLNPSLEDIRSHCIRNWVHKLSMPRIGCGLDQLEWMLGFSEILEQVFMGTDITITIYSLPWTAASMN
;
A
#
# COMPACT_ATOMS: atom_id res chain seq x y z
N VAL A 1 -62.14 10.96 -21.51
CA VAL A 1 -61.45 9.70 -21.87
C VAL A 1 -60.06 10.06 -22.37
N GLN A 2 -59.03 9.39 -21.84
CA GLN A 2 -57.58 9.43 -22.20
C GLN A 2 -56.86 10.78 -21.98
N LYS A 3 -56.11 10.97 -20.88
CA LYS A 3 -54.78 10.41 -20.53
C LYS A 3 -53.70 10.69 -21.58
N SER A 4 -52.84 11.66 -21.30
CA SER A 4 -51.43 11.57 -21.67
C SER A 4 -50.60 12.13 -20.52
N CYS A 5 -50.04 11.21 -19.75
CA CYS A 5 -49.14 11.47 -18.63
C CYS A 5 -47.74 11.59 -19.23
N CYS A 6 -47.19 12.81 -19.27
CA CYS A 6 -45.81 13.02 -19.67
C CYS A 6 -44.93 12.62 -18.48
N VAL A 7 -44.43 11.39 -18.49
CA VAL A 7 -43.45 10.92 -17.51
C VAL A 7 -42.11 11.52 -17.92
N SER A 8 -41.71 12.60 -17.25
CA SER A 8 -40.33 13.08 -17.33
C SER A 8 -39.41 11.98 -16.82
N LEU A 9 -38.70 11.30 -17.73
CA LEU A 9 -37.52 10.53 -17.39
C LEU A 9 -36.42 11.50 -16.98
N THR A 10 -36.34 11.81 -15.69
CA THR A 10 -35.11 12.31 -15.10
C THR A 10 -34.13 11.14 -15.06
N ILE A 11 -33.31 11.02 -16.11
CA ILE A 11 -32.07 10.25 -16.03
C ILE A 11 -31.19 11.00 -15.03
N SER A 12 -31.25 10.60 -13.77
CA SER A 12 -30.25 10.99 -12.79
C SER A 12 -28.95 10.33 -13.24
N LEU A 13 -28.15 11.08 -14.00
CA LEU A 13 -26.74 10.78 -14.16
C LEU A 13 -26.16 10.88 -12.75
N ALA A 14 -26.17 9.76 -12.03
CA ALA A 14 -25.34 9.61 -10.85
C ALA A 14 -23.92 9.83 -11.36
N THR A 15 -23.40 11.04 -11.13
CA THR A 15 -21.97 11.29 -11.16
C THR A 15 -21.34 10.14 -10.38
N PRO A 16 -20.34 9.43 -10.94
CA PRO A 16 -19.62 8.46 -10.15
C PRO A 16 -19.12 9.24 -8.94
N LEU A 17 -19.67 8.91 -7.77
CA LEU A 17 -19.20 9.43 -6.50
C LEU A 17 -17.71 9.12 -6.53
N PHE A 18 -16.87 10.16 -6.66
CA PHE A 18 -15.43 9.97 -6.67
C PHE A 18 -15.10 9.26 -5.36
N LYS A 19 -14.92 7.94 -5.42
CA LYS A 19 -14.46 7.16 -4.28
C LYS A 19 -13.01 7.60 -4.11
N GLY A 20 -12.80 8.49 -3.15
CA GLY A 20 -11.46 8.80 -2.67
C GLY A 20 -10.84 7.51 -2.13
N THR A 21 -9.53 7.37 -2.35
CA THR A 21 -8.72 6.37 -1.65
C THR A 21 -9.02 6.45 -0.17
N THR A 22 -9.40 5.34 0.46
CA THR A 22 -9.64 5.34 1.90
C THR A 22 -8.32 5.03 2.61
N LEU A 23 -7.70 6.05 3.19
CA LEU A 23 -6.51 5.89 4.04
C LEU A 23 -6.95 5.69 5.50
N LYS A 24 -6.51 4.60 6.12
CA LYS A 24 -6.77 4.26 7.52
C LYS A 24 -5.46 4.15 8.28
N GLN A 25 -5.48 4.53 9.55
CA GLN A 25 -4.36 4.32 10.46
C GLN A 25 -4.81 3.42 11.61
N VAL A 26 -4.01 2.41 11.93
CA VAL A 26 -4.30 1.42 12.97
C VAL A 26 -3.09 1.26 13.86
N THR A 27 -3.30 1.28 15.18
CA THR A 27 -2.27 0.89 16.14
C THR A 27 -2.32 -0.62 16.35
N GLY A 28 -1.28 -1.33 15.93
CA GLY A 28 -1.23 -2.79 15.99
C GLY A 28 -0.07 -3.38 15.19
N ASN A 29 0.02 -4.72 15.21
CA ASN A 29 0.97 -5.45 14.41
C ASN A 29 0.49 -5.57 12.96
N LEU A 30 1.34 -5.17 12.00
CA LEU A 30 1.03 -5.25 10.58
C LEU A 30 0.70 -6.68 10.14
N PHE A 31 1.39 -7.68 10.68
CA PHE A 31 1.20 -9.08 10.27
C PHE A 31 -0.10 -9.69 10.79
N ASP A 32 -0.82 -9.01 11.69
CA ASP A 32 -2.16 -9.41 12.16
C ASP A 32 -3.28 -8.85 11.26
N CYS A 33 -2.93 -8.15 10.16
CA CYS A 33 -3.91 -7.68 9.20
C CYS A 33 -4.67 -8.86 8.53
N PRO A 34 -5.90 -8.63 8.06
CA PRO A 34 -6.67 -9.68 7.40
C PRO A 34 -5.92 -10.32 6.21
N ASN A 35 -6.07 -11.64 6.05
CA ASN A 35 -5.35 -12.40 5.03
C ASN A 35 -5.80 -12.08 3.59
N ASP A 36 -6.92 -11.39 3.41
CA ASP A 36 -7.40 -10.91 2.11
C ASP A 36 -6.81 -9.53 1.73
N GLU A 37 -5.96 -8.93 2.56
CA GLU A 37 -5.24 -7.70 2.24
C GLU A 37 -3.88 -8.00 1.61
N ALA A 38 -3.43 -7.21 0.65
CA ALA A 38 -2.03 -7.27 0.23
C ALA A 38 -1.12 -6.59 1.28
N LEU A 39 0.14 -6.98 1.38
CA LEU A 39 1.13 -6.27 2.19
C LEU A 39 2.09 -5.46 1.33
N ALA A 40 2.54 -4.33 1.84
CA ALA A 40 3.63 -3.57 1.24
C ALA A 40 4.66 -3.14 2.29
N HIS A 41 5.95 -3.20 1.94
CA HIS A 41 7.00 -2.52 2.69
C HIS A 41 8.17 -2.10 1.79
N TRP A 42 9.06 -1.26 2.32
CA TRP A 42 10.24 -0.78 1.61
C TRP A 42 11.46 -1.63 1.92
N ILE A 43 12.27 -1.86 0.88
CA ILE A 43 13.58 -2.51 0.98
C ILE A 43 14.65 -1.72 0.22
N SER A 44 15.90 -1.96 0.60
CA SER A 44 17.07 -1.61 -0.20
C SER A 44 17.19 -2.52 -1.42
N ALA A 45 17.84 -2.04 -2.47
CA ALA A 45 18.04 -2.77 -3.72
C ALA A 45 18.83 -4.08 -3.58
N ASP A 46 19.67 -4.17 -2.55
CA ASP A 46 20.42 -5.39 -2.23
C ASP A 46 19.55 -6.48 -1.57
N CYS A 47 18.29 -6.17 -1.23
CA CYS A 47 17.35 -7.07 -0.56
C CYS A 47 17.91 -7.70 0.74
N CYS A 48 18.88 -7.06 1.41
CA CYS A 48 19.51 -7.60 2.61
C CYS A 48 18.48 -7.86 3.73
N MET A 49 17.51 -6.92 3.87
CA MET A 49 16.41 -6.98 4.86
C MET A 49 16.93 -7.30 6.27
N GLY A 50 18.02 -6.66 6.68
CA GLY A 50 18.75 -6.96 7.91
C GLY A 50 18.31 -6.19 9.15
N ALA A 51 17.37 -5.25 9.04
CA ALA A 51 16.93 -4.41 10.15
C ALA A 51 15.43 -4.06 10.08
N GLY A 52 14.87 -3.70 11.23
CA GLY A 52 13.48 -3.27 11.37
C GLY A 52 12.47 -4.32 10.92
N ILE A 53 11.30 -3.86 10.45
CA ILE A 53 10.22 -4.74 10.01
C ILE A 53 10.61 -5.63 8.82
N ALA A 54 11.62 -5.24 8.02
CA ALA A 54 12.09 -6.02 6.89
C ALA A 54 12.61 -7.41 7.28
N VAL A 55 13.19 -7.54 8.49
CA VAL A 55 13.61 -8.85 9.03
C VAL A 55 12.41 -9.77 9.19
N LEU A 56 11.29 -9.26 9.71
CA LEU A 56 10.06 -10.02 9.88
C LEU A 56 9.47 -10.43 8.53
N PHE A 57 9.44 -9.54 7.53
CA PHE A 57 9.03 -9.90 6.16
C PHE A 57 9.88 -11.04 5.58
N LYS A 58 11.20 -10.99 5.79
CA LYS A 58 12.13 -12.03 5.35
C LYS A 58 11.90 -13.37 6.06
N GLN A 59 11.61 -13.35 7.36
CA GLN A 59 11.34 -14.54 8.16
C GLN A 59 9.99 -15.17 7.84
N ILE A 60 8.96 -14.35 7.61
CA ILE A 60 7.58 -14.81 7.41
C ILE A 60 7.33 -15.27 5.96
N PHE A 61 7.77 -14.48 4.97
CA PHE A 61 7.44 -14.74 3.55
C PHE A 61 8.56 -15.40 2.75
N GLU A 62 9.76 -15.47 3.34
CA GLU A 62 10.97 -16.01 2.74
C GLU A 62 11.20 -15.45 1.32
N GLY A 63 11.67 -16.26 0.37
CA GLY A 63 11.64 -15.87 -1.05
C GLY A 63 12.71 -14.87 -1.51
N VAL A 64 13.76 -14.60 -0.73
CA VAL A 64 14.84 -13.65 -1.12
C VAL A 64 15.44 -13.98 -2.49
N SER A 65 15.66 -15.25 -2.80
CA SER A 65 16.16 -15.67 -4.12
C SER A 65 15.16 -15.36 -5.25
N GLU A 66 13.87 -15.50 -4.99
CA GLU A 66 12.80 -15.18 -5.95
C GLU A 66 12.75 -13.67 -6.21
N LEU A 67 12.85 -12.85 -5.16
CA LEU A 67 12.93 -11.39 -5.27
C LEU A 67 14.13 -10.94 -6.11
N LEU A 68 15.32 -11.49 -5.83
CA LEU A 68 16.54 -11.15 -6.58
C LEU A 68 16.45 -11.56 -8.07
N LYS A 69 15.79 -12.67 -8.37
CA LYS A 69 15.58 -13.12 -9.77
C LYS A 69 14.68 -12.16 -10.57
N GLN A 70 13.83 -11.38 -9.92
CA GLN A 70 13.01 -10.36 -10.59
C GLN A 70 13.82 -9.15 -11.07
N ARG A 71 15.08 -9.01 -10.59
CA ARG A 71 16.03 -7.95 -11.01
C ARG A 71 15.43 -6.54 -10.97
N LYS A 72 14.66 -6.26 -9.92
CA LYS A 72 14.00 -4.97 -9.76
C LYS A 72 15.02 -3.89 -9.39
N ALA A 73 15.00 -2.81 -10.15
CA ALA A 73 15.80 -1.63 -9.91
C ALA A 73 15.10 -0.70 -8.92
N PRO A 74 15.83 0.24 -8.31
CA PRO A 74 15.20 1.25 -7.47
C PRO A 74 14.15 2.09 -8.21
N GLY A 75 13.01 2.31 -7.55
CA GLY A 75 11.81 2.89 -8.16
C GLY A 75 10.86 1.85 -8.77
N GLN A 76 11.14 0.56 -8.60
CA GLN A 76 10.27 -0.54 -9.03
C GLN A 76 9.78 -1.35 -7.83
N CYS A 77 8.73 -2.15 -8.04
CA CYS A 77 8.23 -3.08 -7.05
C CYS A 77 8.54 -4.54 -7.43
N ALA A 78 9.07 -5.30 -6.47
CA ALA A 78 9.12 -6.76 -6.52
C ALA A 78 7.89 -7.34 -5.82
N VAL A 79 7.39 -8.47 -6.32
CA VAL A 79 6.12 -9.05 -5.83
C VAL A 79 6.30 -10.53 -5.52
N LEU A 80 5.82 -10.97 -4.37
CA LEU A 80 5.62 -12.38 -4.05
C LEU A 80 4.13 -12.67 -3.93
N LEU A 81 3.71 -13.86 -4.36
CA LEU A 81 2.40 -14.41 -4.04
C LEU A 81 2.57 -15.44 -2.93
N ARG A 82 1.94 -15.22 -1.79
CA ARG A 82 1.99 -16.12 -0.61
C ARG A 82 0.57 -16.27 -0.09
N GLU A 83 0.14 -17.49 0.16
CA GLU A 83 -1.17 -17.77 0.79
C GLU A 83 -2.37 -17.04 0.14
N GLY A 84 -2.31 -16.83 -1.18
CA GLY A 84 -3.38 -16.14 -1.94
C GLY A 84 -3.37 -14.61 -1.87
N ARG A 85 -2.39 -13.99 -1.20
CA ARG A 85 -2.20 -12.53 -1.13
C ARG A 85 -0.88 -12.08 -1.74
N PHE A 86 -0.86 -10.85 -2.25
CA PHE A 86 0.35 -10.23 -2.78
C PHE A 86 1.17 -9.58 -1.66
N ILE A 87 2.48 -9.80 -1.70
CA ILE A 87 3.45 -9.15 -0.83
C ILE A 87 4.35 -8.28 -1.72
N PHE A 88 4.23 -6.97 -1.56
CA PHE A 88 4.92 -5.95 -2.33
C PHE A 88 6.18 -5.46 -1.61
N TYR A 89 7.29 -5.54 -2.31
CA TYR A 89 8.60 -5.09 -1.87
C TYR A 89 9.00 -3.88 -2.70
N LEU A 90 8.79 -2.68 -2.15
CA LEU A 90 9.15 -1.42 -2.82
C LEU A 90 10.66 -1.25 -2.74
N VAL A 91 11.33 -1.31 -3.89
CA VAL A 91 12.77 -1.10 -3.95
C VAL A 91 13.05 0.40 -3.94
N CYS A 92 13.55 0.89 -2.81
CA CYS A 92 13.84 2.31 -2.63
C CYS A 92 15.24 2.65 -3.15
N ALA A 93 15.35 3.70 -3.98
CA ALA A 93 16.59 4.48 -4.09
C ALA A 93 16.31 5.79 -3.38
N ASN A 94 17.07 6.07 -2.33
CA ASN A 94 17.36 7.39 -1.77
C ASN A 94 16.18 8.38 -1.86
N SER A 95 15.41 8.53 -0.77
CA SER A 95 14.24 9.41 -0.45
C SER A 95 13.41 10.12 -1.55
N THR A 96 13.94 10.53 -2.69
CA THR A 96 13.30 11.31 -3.74
C THR A 96 12.49 10.49 -4.75
N ARG A 97 12.61 9.16 -4.76
CA ARG A 97 12.01 8.28 -5.79
C ARG A 97 10.93 7.33 -5.27
N LEU A 98 10.11 7.76 -4.31
CA LEU A 98 9.01 6.94 -3.77
C LEU A 98 7.83 6.79 -4.74
N ASN A 99 7.55 7.82 -5.55
CA ASN A 99 6.36 7.84 -6.42
C ASN A 99 6.34 6.71 -7.47
N PRO A 100 7.44 6.42 -8.21
CA PRO A 100 7.40 5.37 -9.23
C PRO A 100 7.08 3.98 -8.67
N SER A 101 7.62 3.62 -7.50
CA SER A 101 7.33 2.32 -6.88
C SER A 101 5.87 2.21 -6.42
N LEU A 102 5.29 3.31 -5.94
CA LEU A 102 3.88 3.35 -5.54
C LEU A 102 2.95 3.29 -6.77
N GLU A 103 3.31 3.94 -7.87
CA GLU A 103 2.58 3.85 -9.14
C GLU A 103 2.61 2.43 -9.73
N ASP A 104 3.74 1.72 -9.61
CA ASP A 104 3.88 0.32 -10.02
C ASP A 104 2.93 -0.58 -9.20
N ILE A 105 2.87 -0.37 -7.87
CA ILE A 105 1.92 -1.09 -6.99
C ILE A 105 0.48 -0.75 -7.35
N ARG A 106 0.14 0.53 -7.53
CA ARG A 106 -1.21 0.92 -7.94
C ARG A 106 -1.63 0.18 -9.21
N SER A 107 -0.76 0.20 -10.22
CA SER A 107 -1.01 -0.46 -11.50
C SER A 107 -1.14 -1.98 -11.35
N HIS A 108 -0.37 -2.58 -10.43
CA HIS A 108 -0.49 -3.99 -10.10
C HIS A 108 -1.81 -4.30 -9.39
N CYS A 109 -2.21 -3.49 -8.41
CA CYS A 109 -3.44 -3.67 -7.66
C CYS A 109 -4.67 -3.60 -8.57
N ILE A 110 -4.74 -2.60 -9.46
CA ILE A 110 -5.84 -2.45 -10.43
C ILE A 110 -5.93 -3.67 -11.34
N ARG A 111 -4.80 -4.15 -11.89
CA ARG A 111 -4.79 -5.30 -12.81
C ARG A 111 -5.17 -6.62 -12.14
N ASN A 112 -4.91 -6.75 -10.84
CA ASN A 112 -5.11 -7.99 -10.10
C ASN A 112 -6.26 -7.92 -9.10
N TRP A 113 -7.13 -6.90 -9.19
CA TRP A 113 -8.31 -6.73 -8.33
C TRP A 113 -7.97 -6.71 -6.82
N VAL A 114 -6.85 -6.08 -6.47
CA VAL A 114 -6.44 -5.87 -5.08
C VAL A 114 -7.05 -4.58 -4.59
N HIS A 115 -8.01 -4.67 -3.68
CA HIS A 115 -8.74 -3.51 -3.15
C HIS A 115 -8.30 -3.11 -1.73
N LYS A 116 -7.43 -3.90 -1.09
CA LYS A 116 -6.96 -3.64 0.28
C LYS A 116 -5.45 -3.83 0.36
N LEU A 117 -4.76 -2.83 0.89
CA LEU A 117 -3.31 -2.80 1.03
C LEU A 117 -2.92 -2.36 2.44
N SER A 118 -2.22 -3.22 3.17
CA SER A 118 -1.68 -2.92 4.49
C SER A 118 -0.18 -2.64 4.40
N MET A 119 0.30 -1.60 5.08
CA MET A 119 1.71 -1.24 5.09
C MET A 119 2.14 -0.70 6.45
N PRO A 120 3.43 -0.83 6.83
CA PRO A 120 3.90 -0.25 8.07
C PRO A 120 4.04 1.26 7.94
N ARG A 121 3.99 1.95 9.08
CA ARG A 121 4.44 3.32 9.19
C ARG A 121 5.90 3.44 8.76
N ILE A 122 6.21 4.34 7.83
CA ILE A 122 7.60 4.61 7.44
C ILE A 122 8.28 5.41 8.55
N GLY A 123 9.34 4.83 9.13
CA GLY A 123 10.16 5.49 10.15
C GLY A 123 11.62 5.58 9.70
N CYS A 124 11.98 6.63 8.98
CA CYS A 124 13.37 7.13 9.02
C CYS A 124 13.44 8.10 10.20
N GLY A 125 14.15 7.72 11.25
CA GLY A 125 14.13 8.34 12.58
C GLY A 125 14.64 9.78 12.70
N LEU A 126 14.39 10.66 11.73
CA LEU A 126 14.86 12.04 11.78
C LEU A 126 13.80 13.15 11.74
N ASP A 127 12.52 12.89 11.48
CA ASP A 127 11.39 13.78 11.83
C ASP A 127 10.06 13.08 11.47
N GLN A 128 9.60 12.22 12.38
CA GLN A 128 8.56 11.21 12.09
C GLN A 128 7.15 11.78 11.86
N LEU A 129 6.90 13.06 12.14
CA LEU A 129 5.59 13.71 12.03
C LEU A 129 5.40 14.40 10.67
N GLU A 130 6.34 15.24 10.25
CA GLU A 130 6.29 15.91 8.94
C GLU A 130 6.39 14.92 7.79
N TRP A 131 7.28 13.92 7.93
CA TRP A 131 7.40 12.84 6.95
C TRP A 131 6.10 12.05 6.78
N MET A 132 5.35 11.86 7.87
CA MET A 132 4.08 11.14 7.83
C MET A 132 2.99 11.91 7.10
N LEU A 133 2.87 13.21 7.36
CA LEU A 133 1.90 14.07 6.68
C LEU A 133 2.18 14.10 5.17
N GLY A 134 3.44 14.32 4.78
CA GLY A 134 3.83 14.28 3.37
C GLY A 134 3.62 12.90 2.75
N PHE A 135 3.88 11.81 3.48
CA PHE A 135 3.69 10.45 2.97
C PHE A 135 2.21 10.10 2.78
N SER A 136 1.31 10.51 3.69
CA SER A 136 -0.13 10.35 3.49
C SER A 136 -0.62 11.10 2.26
N GLU A 137 -0.16 12.33 2.04
CA GLU A 137 -0.52 13.11 0.85
C GLU A 137 -0.04 12.42 -0.44
N ILE A 138 1.19 11.87 -0.45
CA ILE A 138 1.71 11.11 -1.59
C ILE A 138 0.84 9.89 -1.87
N LEU A 139 0.46 9.13 -0.84
CA LEU A 139 -0.41 7.95 -1.02
C LEU A 139 -1.78 8.35 -1.56
N GLU A 140 -2.39 9.39 -1.00
CA GLU A 140 -3.67 9.89 -1.47
C GLU A 140 -3.59 10.32 -2.93
N GLN A 141 -2.55 11.08 -3.32
CA GLN A 141 -2.33 11.52 -4.69
C GLN A 141 -2.10 10.35 -5.65
N VAL A 142 -1.21 9.42 -5.31
CA VAL A 142 -0.89 8.29 -6.19
C VAL A 142 -2.11 7.40 -6.42
N PHE A 143 -2.86 7.09 -5.35
CA PHE A 143 -4.00 6.18 -5.41
C PHE A 143 -5.33 6.88 -5.71
N MET A 144 -5.33 8.20 -5.88
CA MET A 144 -6.52 8.99 -6.17
C MET A 144 -7.32 8.41 -7.34
N GLY A 145 -8.65 8.29 -7.15
CA GLY A 145 -9.55 7.75 -8.15
C GLY A 145 -9.55 6.22 -8.25
N THR A 146 -8.95 5.52 -7.28
CA THR A 146 -9.05 4.06 -7.13
C THR A 146 -9.93 3.69 -5.94
N ASP A 147 -10.46 2.46 -5.95
CA ASP A 147 -11.22 1.90 -4.82
C ASP A 147 -10.32 1.13 -3.83
N ILE A 148 -9.02 1.41 -3.87
CA ILE A 148 -8.01 0.77 -3.01
C ILE A 148 -8.07 1.42 -1.63
N THR A 149 -8.29 0.60 -0.61
CA THR A 149 -8.17 0.98 0.80
C THR A 149 -6.76 0.72 1.28
N ILE A 150 -6.12 1.72 1.87
CA ILE A 150 -4.77 1.60 2.42
C ILE A 150 -4.85 1.67 3.95
N THR A 151 -4.30 0.67 4.63
CA THR A 151 -4.22 0.63 6.10
C THR A 151 -2.77 0.75 6.54
N ILE A 152 -2.42 1.87 7.19
CA ILE A 152 -1.11 2.09 7.78
C ILE A 152 -1.11 1.55 9.21
N TYR A 153 -0.21 0.62 9.50
CA TYR A 153 -0.01 0.07 10.83
C TYR A 153 1.13 0.76 11.55
N SER A 154 0.87 1.23 12.77
CA SER A 154 1.90 1.64 13.72
C SER A 154 1.90 0.68 14.91
N LEU A 155 3.02 0.02 15.17
CA LEU A 155 3.19 -0.70 16.43
C LEU A 155 3.07 0.29 17.61
N PRO A 156 2.53 -0.12 18.76
CA PRO A 156 2.60 0.70 19.95
C PRO A 156 4.08 0.96 20.28
N TRP A 157 4.46 2.24 20.38
CA TRP A 157 5.78 2.64 20.84
C TRP A 157 5.92 2.28 22.31
N THR A 158 6.37 1.06 22.60
CA THR A 158 6.78 0.68 23.95
C THR A 158 8.28 0.50 23.99
N ALA A 159 8.91 1.10 25.00
CA ALA A 159 10.36 1.13 25.23
C ALA A 159 11.01 -0.28 25.30
N ALA A 160 10.20 -1.35 25.39
CA ALA A 160 10.65 -2.74 25.36
C ALA A 160 11.07 -3.25 23.97
N SER A 161 10.76 -2.52 22.89
CA SER A 161 11.11 -2.89 21.51
C SER A 161 12.54 -2.50 21.08
N MET A 162 13.36 -1.98 22.00
CA MET A 162 14.75 -1.55 21.78
C MET A 162 15.82 -2.48 22.39
N ASN A 163 15.48 -3.74 22.70
CA ASN A 163 16.44 -4.72 23.22
C ASN A 163 16.72 -5.84 22.23
#